data_AF-A0AA51IN47-F1
#
_entry.id   AF-A0AA51IN47-F1
#
_cell.length_a   1.000
_cell.length_b   1.000
_cell.length_c   1.000
_cell.angle_alpha   90.00
_cell.angle_beta   90.00
_cell.angle_gamma   90.00
#
_symmetry.space_group_name_H-M   'P 1'
#
loop_
_entity.id
_entity.type
_entity.pdbx_description
1 polymer ?
#
loop_
_entity_poly.entity_id
_entity_poly.type
_entity_poly.pdbx_seq_one_letter_code
_entity_poly.pdbx_strand_id
1 'polypeptide(L)' 'RDDCLHETEDVTEALRRLPQHVVDERNFRMVRAIQLSIQKTVLPKEEWTKFEEDKLYLTPIVEQVKQERQEREKWEK' A
#
# COMPACT_ATOMS: atom_id res chain seq x y z
N ARG A 1 3.53 6.35 -2.15
CA ARG A 1 2.06 6.61 -2.31
C ARG A 1 1.17 5.47 -1.78
N ASP A 2 1.47 4.22 -2.09
CA ASP A 2 0.60 3.08 -1.76
C ASP A 2 0.45 2.80 -0.25
N ASP A 3 1.43 3.19 0.55
CA ASP A 3 1.37 3.07 2.03
C ASP A 3 0.21 3.90 2.64
N CYS A 4 -0.32 4.90 1.92
CA CYS A 4 -1.37 5.81 2.40
C CYS A 4 -2.77 5.45 1.89
N LEU A 5 -2.95 4.31 1.21
CA LEU A 5 -4.26 3.86 0.74
C LEU A 5 -5.16 3.43 1.91
N HIS A 6 -6.46 3.71 1.81
CA HIS A 6 -7.43 3.23 2.79
C HIS A 6 -7.64 1.72 2.64
N GLU A 7 -7.64 1.00 3.77
CA GLU A 7 -7.76 -0.46 3.81
C GLU A 7 -9.21 -0.92 3.60
N THR A 8 -9.68 -0.81 2.36
CA THR A 8 -10.93 -1.45 1.89
C THR A 8 -10.71 -2.97 1.69
N GLU A 9 -11.79 -3.74 1.55
CA GLU A 9 -11.72 -5.20 1.30
C GLU A 9 -10.79 -5.58 0.13
N ASP A 10 -10.83 -4.84 -0.98
CA ASP A 10 -9.95 -5.08 -2.15
C ASP A 10 -8.47 -4.86 -1.81
N VAL A 11 -8.19 -3.89 -0.94
CA VAL A 11 -6.83 -3.55 -0.52
C VAL A 11 -6.30 -4.58 0.46
N THR A 12 -7.14 -5.07 1.37
CA THR A 12 -6.80 -6.15 2.28
C THR A 12 -6.49 -7.44 1.52
N GLU A 13 -7.28 -7.79 0.51
CA GLU A 13 -7.01 -8.94 -0.36
C GLU A 13 -5.75 -8.75 -1.20
N ALA A 14 -5.50 -7.54 -1.72
CA ALA A 14 -4.27 -7.24 -2.43
C ALA A 14 -3.02 -7.35 -1.54
N LEU A 15 -3.08 -6.89 -0.29
CA LEU A 15 -2.01 -7.04 0.70
C LEU A 15 -1.73 -8.53 0.99
N ARG A 16 -2.77 -9.36 1.06
CA ARG A 16 -2.63 -10.82 1.27
C ARG A 16 -1.90 -11.51 0.12
N ARG A 17 -1.99 -10.99 -1.11
CA ARG A 17 -1.34 -11.54 -2.31
C ARG A 17 0.12 -11.13 -2.46
N LEU A 18 0.57 -10.10 -1.74
CA LEU A 18 1.94 -9.63 -1.83
C LEU A 18 2.93 -10.61 -1.20
N PRO A 19 4.18 -10.66 -1.71
CA PRO A 19 5.25 -11.37 -1.03
C PRO A 19 5.48 -10.81 0.38
N GLN A 20 5.77 -11.70 1.35
CA GLN A 20 5.94 -11.33 2.75
C GLN A 20 6.96 -10.20 2.96
N HIS A 21 8.11 -10.24 2.26
CA HIS A 21 9.13 -9.21 2.39
C HIS A 21 8.64 -7.81 2.03
N VAL A 22 7.77 -7.67 1.02
CA VAL A 22 7.18 -6.38 0.63
C VAL A 22 6.23 -5.87 1.70
N VAL A 23 5.47 -6.78 2.31
CA VAL A 23 4.56 -6.46 3.42
C VAL A 23 5.35 -6.01 4.64
N ASP A 24 6.45 -6.67 4.96
CA ASP A 24 7.33 -6.30 6.07
C ASP A 24 7.98 -4.93 5.84
N GLU A 25 8.44 -4.64 4.62
CA GLU A 25 8.95 -3.32 4.24
C GLU A 25 7.89 -2.23 4.36
N ARG A 26 6.64 -2.48 3.93
CA ARG A 26 5.50 -1.58 4.14
C ARG A 26 5.29 -1.31 5.63
N ASN A 27 5.24 -2.37 6.43
CA ASN A 27 5.01 -2.26 7.87
C ASN A 27 6.11 -1.43 8.54
N PHE A 28 7.37 -1.62 8.16
CA PHE A 28 8.48 -0.81 8.65
C PHE A 28 8.31 0.67 8.29
N ARG A 29 7.97 0.99 7.03
CA ARG A 29 7.72 2.39 6.61
C ARG A 29 6.57 3.02 7.39
N MET A 30 5.48 2.28 7.62
CA MET A 30 4.33 2.75 8.40
C MET A 30 4.69 3.00 9.87
N VAL A 31 5.37 2.06 10.53
CA VAL A 31 5.82 2.22 11.92
C VAL A 31 6.72 3.44 12.06
N ARG A 32 7.68 3.62 11.14
CA ARG A 32 8.55 4.79 11.10
C ARG A 32 7.76 6.09 10.94
N ALA A 33 6.80 6.14 10.01
CA ALA A 33 5.96 7.31 9.80
C ALA A 33 5.10 7.65 11.03
N ILE A 34 4.53 6.64 11.69
CA ILE A 34 3.76 6.79 12.93
C ILE A 34 4.65 7.34 14.05
N GLN A 35 5.86 6.81 14.22
CA GLN A 35 6.81 7.29 15.23
C GLN A 35 7.14 8.77 15.03
N LEU A 36 7.42 9.20 13.81
CA LEU A 36 7.67 10.61 13.48
C LEU A 36 6.44 11.48 13.76
N SER A 37 5.24 10.99 13.41
CA SER A 37 3.97 11.68 13.69
C SER A 37 3.71 11.84 15.21
N ILE A 38 4.07 10.83 16.01
CA ILE A 38 3.99 10.90 17.48
C ILE A 38 4.94 11.98 18.01
N GLN A 39 6.17 12.01 17.51
CA GLN A 39 7.20 12.97 17.91
C GLN A 39 6.97 14.39 17.36
N LYS A 40 6.01 14.56 16.43
CA LYS A 40 5.79 15.81 15.69
C LYS A 40 7.04 16.29 14.95
N THR A 41 7.83 15.34 14.48
CA THR A 41 9.03 15.56 13.68
C THR A 41 8.86 14.99 12.28
N VAL A 42 9.80 15.30 11.40
CA VAL A 42 9.86 14.79 10.03
C VAL A 42 11.23 14.19 9.76
N LEU A 43 11.35 13.35 8.73
CA LEU A 43 12.65 12.84 8.29
C LEU A 43 13.57 13.98 7.82
N PRO A 44 14.89 13.82 7.94
CA PRO A 44 15.86 14.62 7.19
C PRO A 44 15.54 14.65 5.70
N LYS A 45 15.84 15.76 5.03
CA LYS A 45 15.46 15.98 3.63
C LYS A 45 16.10 14.98 2.67
N GLU A 46 17.27 14.48 3.02
CA GLU A 46 18.05 13.49 2.26
C GLU A 46 17.36 12.11 2.23
N GLU A 47 16.51 11.82 3.23
CA GLU A 47 15.78 10.56 3.36
C GLU A 47 14.34 10.63 2.82
N TRP A 48 13.96 11.76 2.23
CA TRP A 48 12.63 11.89 1.63
C TRP A 48 12.56 11.05 0.36
N THR A 49 11.51 10.24 0.25
CA THR A 49 11.24 9.48 -0.97
C THR A 49 11.12 10.45 -2.14
N LYS A 50 12.00 10.28 -3.13
CA LYS A 50 11.94 11.07 -4.36
C LYS A 50 10.76 10.63 -5.22
N PHE A 51 10.28 11.53 -6.05
CA PHE A 51 9.14 11.24 -6.92
C PHE A 51 9.43 10.10 -7.90
N GLU A 52 10.65 10.03 -8.42
CA GLU A 52 11.11 9.01 -9.37
C GLU A 52 11.29 7.63 -8.72
N GLU A 53 11.46 7.59 -7.40
CA GLU A 53 11.73 6.37 -6.62
C GLU A 53 10.44 5.78 -6.02
N ASP A 54 9.31 6.51 -6.02
CA ASP A 54 8.01 6.04 -5.49
C ASP A 54 7.38 5.00 -6.42
N LYS A 55 7.58 3.72 -6.09
CA LYS A 55 7.02 2.58 -6.83
C LYS A 55 5.63 2.23 -6.34
N LEU A 56 4.72 2.02 -7.28
CA LEU A 56 3.35 1.55 -7.01
C LEU A 56 3.32 0.02 -6.82
N TYR A 57 3.75 -0.45 -5.65
CA TYR A 57 3.87 -1.88 -5.35
C TYR A 57 2.53 -2.59 -5.07
N LEU A 58 1.49 -1.84 -4.68
CA LEU A 58 0.18 -2.37 -4.27
C LEU A 58 -0.91 -2.04 -5.28
N THR A 59 -0.88 -0.84 -5.88
CA THR A 59 -1.90 -0.38 -6.85
C THR A 59 -2.21 -1.39 -7.96
N PRO A 60 -1.22 -2.03 -8.63
CA PRO A 60 -1.50 -2.99 -9.70
C PRO A 60 -2.30 -4.22 -9.23
N ILE A 61 -2.03 -4.70 -8.01
CA ILE A 61 -2.71 -5.86 -7.44
C ILE A 61 -4.13 -5.47 -7.01
N VAL A 62 -4.31 -4.29 -6.42
CA VAL A 62 -5.64 -3.77 -6.06
C VAL A 62 -6.54 -3.66 -7.29
N GLU A 63 -5.99 -3.20 -8.42
CA GLU A 63 -6.75 -3.11 -9.67
C GLU A 63 -7.15 -4.48 -10.20
N GLN A 64 -6.25 -5.47 -10.14
CA GLN A 64 -6.57 -6.85 -10.48
C GLN A 64 -7.70 -7.42 -9.60
N VAL A 65 -7.62 -7.23 -8.28
CA VAL A 65 -8.65 -7.71 -7.33
C VAL A 65 -10.02 -7.07 -7.64
N LYS A 66 -10.04 -5.77 -7.94
CA LYS A 66 -11.26 -5.07 -8.34
C LYS A 66 -11.86 -5.63 -9.62
N GLN A 67 -11.04 -5.93 -10.61
CA GLN A 67 -11.50 -6.51 -11.88
C GLN A 67 -12.09 -7.90 -11.66
N GLU A 68 -11.44 -8.77 -10.89
CA GLU A 68 -11.94 -10.10 -10.52
C GLU A 68 -13.29 -10.01 -9.78
N ARG A 69 -13.43 -9.04 -8.86
CA ARG A 69 -14.70 -8.82 -8.14
C ARG A 69 -15.82 -8.40 -9.09
N GLN A 70 -15.55 -7.42 -9.96
CA GLN A 70 -16.52 -6.94 -10.95
C GLN A 70 -16.92 -8.01 -11.95
N GLU A 71 -16.01 -8.89 -12.34
CA GLU A 71 -16.30 -10.03 -13.22
C GLU A 71 -17.25 -11.02 -12.56
N ARG A 72 -16.99 -11.37 -11.30
CA ARG A 72 -17.90 -12.23 -10.50
C ARG A 72 -19.28 -11.62 -10.34
N GLU A 73 -19.36 -10.35 -9.98
CA GLU A 73 -20.65 -9.63 -9.84
C GLU A 73 -21.44 -9.60 -11.15
N LYS A 74 -20.76 -9.49 -12.30
CA LYS A 74 -21.39 -9.56 -13.63
C LYS A 74 -21.85 -10.96 -13.99
N TRP A 75 -21.12 -11.99 -13.58
CA TRP A 75 -21.47 -13.39 -13.85
C TRP A 75 -22.66 -13.87 -13.01
N GLU A 76 -22.77 -13.39 -11.78
CA GLU A 76 -23.88 -13.73 -10.86
C GLU A 76 -25.18 -12.96 -11.17
N LYS A 77 -25.13 -11.99 -12.08
CA LYS A 77 -26.26 -11.16 -12.50
C LYS A 77 -26.94 -11.69 -13.76
#